data_AF-N1WTU4-F1
#
_entry.id   AF-N1WTU4-F1
#
_cell.length_a   1.000
_cell.length_b   1.000
_cell.length_c   1.000
_cell.angle_alpha   90.00
_cell.angle_beta   90.00
_cell.angle_gamma   90.00
#
_symmetry.space_group_name_H-M   'P 1'
#
loop_
_entity.id
_entity.type
_entity.pdbx_description
1 polymer ?
#
loop_
_entity_poly.entity_id
_entity_poly.type
_entity_poly.pdbx_seq_one_letter_code
_entity_poly.pdbx_strand_id
1 'polypeptide(L)'
;MLTAKEIERLAVEKYLQASNQSYEIEDFESPDFILRGKGKKIGCEVTEFYPDYSPKGSDLRQRERYLNNFHQKLKTKLLEHYPQDYTIGINYKPYISEKSSTDLEVESVFFNIKENVNSRYLESSFQ
;
A
#
# COMPACT_ATOMS: atom_id res chain seq x y z
N MET A 1 -1.22 -15.09 -25.90
CA MET A 1 -0.14 -14.09 -25.73
C MET A 1 -0.81 -12.74 -25.90
N LEU A 2 -0.64 -11.79 -24.97
CA LEU A 2 -1.26 -10.48 -25.08
C LEU A 2 -0.50 -9.63 -26.11
N THR A 3 -1.21 -8.77 -26.82
CA THR A 3 -0.67 -7.71 -27.67
C THR A 3 -0.06 -6.58 -26.82
N ALA A 4 0.76 -5.72 -27.43
CA ALA A 4 1.35 -4.57 -26.73
C ALA A 4 0.26 -3.67 -26.10
N LYS A 5 -0.81 -3.36 -26.86
CA LYS A 5 -1.93 -2.54 -26.39
C LYS A 5 -2.71 -3.19 -25.24
N GLU A 6 -2.87 -4.51 -25.25
CA GLU A 6 -3.48 -5.25 -24.12
C GLU A 6 -2.58 -5.26 -22.88
N ILE A 7 -1.25 -5.32 -23.04
CA ILE A 7 -0.30 -5.19 -21.94
C ILE A 7 -0.36 -3.78 -21.33
N GLU A 8 -0.39 -2.76 -22.18
CA GLU A 8 -0.56 -1.36 -21.79
C GLU A 8 -1.84 -1.15 -20.99
N ARG A 9 -2.97 -1.61 -21.52
CA ARG A 9 -4.26 -1.52 -20.86
C ARG A 9 -4.23 -2.20 -19.48
N LEU A 10 -3.72 -3.43 -19.41
CA LEU A 10 -3.63 -4.18 -18.16
C LEU A 10 -2.76 -3.45 -17.11
N ALA A 11 -1.68 -2.79 -17.55
CA ALA A 11 -0.85 -1.99 -16.66
C ALA A 11 -1.59 -0.78 -16.10
N VAL A 12 -2.33 -0.06 -16.95
CA VAL A 12 -3.17 1.06 -16.54
C VAL A 12 -4.27 0.60 -15.58
N GLU A 13 -4.95 -0.51 -15.86
CA GLU A 13 -5.96 -1.10 -14.97
C GLU A 13 -5.39 -1.43 -13.58
N LYS A 14 -4.21 -2.07 -13.53
CA LYS A 14 -3.53 -2.38 -12.27
C LYS A 14 -3.11 -1.12 -11.52
N TYR A 15 -2.64 -0.09 -12.21
CA TYR A 15 -2.29 1.19 -11.61
C TYR A 15 -3.52 1.86 -10.99
N LEU A 16 -4.65 1.92 -11.70
CA LEU A 16 -5.90 2.48 -11.21
C LEU A 16 -6.42 1.72 -9.99
N GLN A 17 -6.37 0.39 -10.02
CA GLN A 17 -6.76 -0.46 -8.89
C GLN A 17 -5.86 -0.21 -7.67
N ALA A 18 -4.54 -0.19 -7.85
CA ALA A 18 -3.59 0.01 -6.76
C ALA A 18 -3.67 1.42 -6.15
N SER A 19 -4.01 2.43 -6.96
CA SER A 19 -4.19 3.82 -6.52
C SER A 19 -5.60 4.11 -5.98
N ASN A 20 -6.48 3.10 -5.93
CA ASN A 20 -7.89 3.22 -5.54
C ASN A 20 -8.62 4.34 -6.33
N GLN A 21 -8.33 4.42 -7.63
CA GLN A 21 -8.93 5.39 -8.53
C GLN A 21 -9.96 4.70 -9.43
N SER A 22 -11.20 5.19 -9.38
CA SER A 22 -12.28 4.71 -10.25
C SER A 22 -12.33 5.55 -11.52
N TYR A 23 -11.59 5.13 -12.54
CA TYR A 23 -11.70 5.63 -13.91
C TYR A 23 -12.04 4.49 -14.86
N GLU A 24 -12.89 4.76 -15.85
CA GLU A 24 -13.10 3.89 -17.00
C GLU A 24 -12.03 4.18 -18.06
N ILE A 25 -11.51 3.13 -18.70
CA ILE A 25 -10.47 3.23 -19.74
C ILE A 25 -11.09 3.07 -21.11
N GLU A 26 -10.92 4.09 -21.95
CA GLU A 26 -11.22 4.01 -23.37
C GLU A 26 -9.94 3.97 -24.21
N ASP A 27 -9.94 3.11 -25.23
CA ASP A 27 -8.80 2.89 -26.11
C ASP A 27 -8.79 3.92 -27.24
N PHE A 28 -7.63 4.52 -27.49
CA PHE A 28 -7.41 5.52 -28.54
C PHE A 28 -6.03 5.33 -29.20
N GLU A 29 -5.84 5.94 -30.38
CA GLU A 29 -4.53 6.01 -31.06
C GLU A 29 -3.64 7.13 -30.50
N SER A 30 -4.23 8.21 -29.98
CA SER A 30 -3.52 9.29 -29.28
C SER A 30 -4.50 10.15 -28.47
N PRO A 31 -4.28 10.35 -27.15
CA PRO A 31 -3.30 9.64 -26.30
C PRO A 31 -3.60 8.13 -26.25
N ASP A 32 -2.68 7.32 -25.75
CA ASP A 32 -2.85 5.86 -25.72
C ASP A 32 -4.20 5.42 -25.12
N PHE A 33 -4.63 6.10 -24.04
CA PHE A 33 -5.93 5.90 -23.41
C PHE A 33 -6.56 7.20 -22.94
N ILE A 34 -7.89 7.20 -22.82
CA ILE A 34 -8.64 8.23 -22.11
C ILE A 34 -9.22 7.63 -20.82
N LEU A 35 -8.85 8.22 -19.68
CA LEU A 35 -9.39 7.88 -18.36
C LEU A 35 -10.61 8.76 -18.06
N ARG A 36 -11.79 8.15 -17.86
CA ARG A 36 -13.06 8.85 -17.59
C ARG A 36 -13.54 8.61 -16.18
N GLY A 37 -13.74 9.68 -15.43
CA GLY A 37 -14.16 9.56 -14.04
C GLY A 37 -14.27 10.92 -13.36
N LYS A 38 -15.12 11.00 -12.33
CA LYS A 38 -15.29 12.22 -11.50
C LYS A 38 -15.62 13.47 -12.34
N GLY A 39 -16.39 13.30 -13.41
CA GLY A 39 -16.78 14.38 -14.33
C GLY A 39 -15.64 14.96 -15.18
N LYS A 40 -14.49 14.29 -15.24
CA LYS A 40 -13.31 14.72 -16.02
C LYS A 40 -12.84 13.62 -16.98
N LYS A 41 -12.09 14.05 -17.99
CA LYS A 41 -11.33 13.18 -18.91
C LYS A 41 -9.85 13.50 -18.77
N ILE A 42 -9.01 12.48 -18.69
CA ILE A 42 -7.56 12.60 -18.58
C ILE A 42 -6.94 11.77 -19.70
N GLY A 43 -6.03 12.36 -20.47
CA GLY A 43 -5.20 11.61 -21.42
C GLY A 43 -4.11 10.85 -20.69
N CYS A 44 -3.96 9.57 -21.00
CA CYS A 44 -2.94 8.69 -20.43
C CYS A 44 -2.04 8.18 -21.55
N GLU A 45 -0.76 8.46 -21.45
CA GLU A 45 0.28 7.96 -22.36
C GLU A 45 1.12 6.92 -21.63
N VAL A 46 1.37 5.79 -22.28
CA VAL A 46 2.23 4.73 -21.76
C VAL A 46 3.54 4.77 -22.53
N THR A 47 4.58 5.32 -21.91
CA THR A 47 5.84 5.56 -22.61
C THR A 47 6.74 4.33 -22.66
N GLU A 48 7.07 3.74 -21.50
CA GLU A 48 8.02 2.64 -21.40
C GLU A 48 7.63 1.66 -20.29
N PHE A 49 7.81 0.37 -20.59
CA PHE A 49 7.77 -0.69 -19.58
C PHE A 49 9.18 -1.09 -19.20
N TYR A 50 9.51 -0.95 -17.92
CA TYR A 50 10.75 -1.50 -17.37
C TYR A 50 10.49 -2.91 -16.84
N PRO A 51 10.95 -3.95 -17.57
CA PRO A 51 10.99 -5.30 -17.03
C PRO A 51 11.84 -5.33 -15.76
N ASP A 52 11.25 -5.91 -14.71
CA ASP A 52 11.93 -6.14 -13.44
C ASP A 52 12.86 -7.34 -13.56
N TYR A 53 14.03 -7.12 -14.17
CA TYR A 53 15.06 -8.15 -14.39
C TYR A 53 15.85 -8.53 -13.13
N SER A 54 15.61 -7.85 -12.00
CA SER A 54 16.31 -8.16 -10.76
C SER A 54 15.85 -9.52 -10.22
N PRO A 55 16.76 -10.46 -9.90
CA PRO A 55 16.42 -11.71 -9.22
C PRO A 55 15.69 -11.51 -7.89
N LYS A 56 15.86 -10.34 -7.26
CA LYS A 56 15.20 -9.94 -6.01
C LYS A 56 13.95 -9.06 -6.24
N GLY A 57 13.66 -8.69 -7.49
CA GLY A 57 12.70 -7.66 -7.86
C GLY A 57 13.27 -6.23 -7.71
N SER A 58 12.54 -5.24 -8.20
CA SER A 58 12.89 -3.82 -8.14
C SER A 58 12.82 -3.31 -6.70
N ASP A 59 13.49 -2.21 -6.40
CA ASP A 59 13.44 -1.59 -5.06
C ASP A 59 11.99 -1.27 -4.65
N LEU A 60 11.16 -0.86 -5.61
CA LEU A 60 9.72 -0.66 -5.41
C LEU A 60 9.02 -1.95 -4.99
N ARG A 61 9.27 -3.06 -5.71
CA ARG A 61 8.68 -4.36 -5.40
C ARG A 61 9.17 -4.92 -4.06
N GLN A 62 10.45 -4.74 -3.75
CA GLN A 62 11.02 -5.12 -2.46
C GLN A 62 10.39 -4.34 -1.31
N ARG A 63 10.22 -3.02 -1.50
CA ARG A 63 9.52 -2.13 -0.56
C ARG A 63 8.05 -2.54 -0.35
N GLU A 64 7.30 -2.79 -1.41
CA GLU A 64 5.91 -3.24 -1.31
C GLU A 64 5.80 -4.59 -0.60
N ARG A 65 6.66 -5.55 -0.94
CA ARG A 65 6.71 -6.85 -0.27
C ARG A 65 6.98 -6.72 1.22
N TYR A 66 7.93 -5.85 1.59
CA TYR A 66 8.25 -5.56 2.99
C TYR A 66 7.04 -4.96 3.72
N LEU A 67 6.43 -3.92 3.16
CA LEU A 67 5.26 -3.25 3.76
C LEU A 67 4.07 -4.19 3.93
N ASN A 68 3.80 -5.02 2.93
CA ASN A 68 2.72 -6.01 3.01
C ASN A 68 2.97 -7.04 4.12
N ASN A 69 4.19 -7.55 4.23
CA ASN A 69 4.56 -8.48 5.31
C ASN A 69 4.44 -7.81 6.69
N PHE A 70 4.94 -6.58 6.81
CA PHE A 70 4.83 -5.78 8.03
C PHE A 70 3.38 -5.58 8.45
N HIS A 71 2.51 -5.11 7.54
CA HIS A 71 1.09 -4.87 7.84
C HIS A 71 0.36 -6.13 8.28
N GLN A 72 0.61 -7.27 7.63
CA GLN A 72 -0.03 -8.53 8.00
C GLN A 72 0.38 -8.97 9.41
N LYS A 73 1.68 -8.96 9.71
CA LYS A 73 2.18 -9.33 11.05
C LYS A 73 1.67 -8.40 12.13
N LEU A 74 1.70 -7.09 11.90
CA LEU A 74 1.18 -6.09 12.83
C LEU A 74 -0.32 -6.29 13.07
N LYS A 75 -1.11 -6.51 12.01
CA LYS A 75 -2.55 -6.77 12.12
C LYS A 75 -2.84 -8.00 12.98
N THR A 76 -2.15 -9.12 12.73
CA THR A 76 -2.32 -10.34 13.54
C THR A 76 -2.03 -10.06 15.01
N LYS A 77 -0.89 -9.44 15.31
CA LYS A 77 -0.48 -9.12 16.69
C LYS A 77 -1.45 -8.17 17.40
N LEU A 78 -2.01 -7.19 16.68
CA LEU A 78 -3.01 -6.28 17.22
C LEU A 78 -4.33 -7.00 17.52
N LEU A 79 -4.81 -7.86 16.62
CA LEU A 79 -6.04 -8.63 16.84
C LEU A 79 -5.94 -9.59 18.03
N GLU A 80 -4.74 -10.13 18.30
CA GLU A 80 -4.49 -10.99 19.46
C GLU A 80 -4.57 -10.24 20.80
N HIS A 81 -4.21 -8.95 20.83
CA HIS A 81 -4.13 -8.16 22.06
C HIS A 81 -5.30 -7.20 22.24
N TYR A 82 -5.93 -6.78 21.15
CA TYR A 82 -7.02 -5.80 21.11
C TYR A 82 -8.17 -6.38 20.27
N PRO A 83 -9.21 -6.96 20.90
CA PRO A 83 -10.32 -7.61 20.22
C PRO A 83 -11.21 -6.60 19.45
N GLN A 84 -12.23 -7.12 18.74
CA GLN A 84 -13.03 -6.42 17.71
C GLN A 84 -13.62 -5.05 18.10
N ASP A 85 -13.68 -4.70 19.39
CA ASP A 85 -14.23 -3.44 19.88
C ASP A 85 -13.21 -2.28 19.93
N TYR A 86 -11.93 -2.55 19.64
CA TYR A 86 -10.89 -1.52 19.58
C TYR A 86 -10.74 -0.95 18.16
N THR A 87 -10.82 0.37 18.04
CA THR A 87 -10.38 1.08 16.84
C THR A 87 -8.99 1.64 17.06
N ILE A 88 -7.98 1.08 16.38
CA ILE A 88 -6.58 1.52 16.47
C ILE A 88 -6.21 2.24 15.18
N GLY A 89 -6.03 3.56 15.27
CA GLY A 89 -5.47 4.37 14.19
C GLY A 89 -3.94 4.37 14.27
N ILE A 90 -3.27 3.87 13.23
CA ILE A 90 -1.80 3.82 13.17
C ILE A 90 -1.31 4.79 12.11
N ASN A 91 -0.68 5.88 12.54
CA ASN A 91 0.01 6.81 11.66
C ASN A 91 1.50 6.61 11.82
N TYR A 92 2.13 5.91 10.88
CA TYR A 92 3.57 5.74 10.88
C TYR A 92 4.15 6.04 9.51
N LYS A 93 5.36 6.62 9.50
CA LYS A 93 6.15 6.77 8.28
C LYS A 93 7.11 5.59 8.22
N PRO A 94 6.93 4.63 7.30
CA PRO A 94 7.82 3.49 7.22
C PRO A 94 9.24 3.97 6.88
N TYR A 95 10.15 3.90 7.86
CA TYR A 95 11.58 4.06 7.61
C TYR A 95 12.14 2.69 7.25
N ILE A 96 12.19 2.38 5.96
CA ILE A 96 12.72 1.10 5.48
C ILE A 96 14.24 1.23 5.46
N SER A 97 14.89 0.80 6.54
CA SER A 97 16.34 0.60 6.54
C SER A 97 16.65 -0.80 6.01
N GLU A 98 17.73 -0.97 5.25
CA GLU A 98 18.15 -2.28 4.69
C GLU A 98 18.43 -3.36 5.76
N LYS A 99 18.41 -3.00 7.05
CA LYS A 99 18.88 -3.85 8.15
C LYS A 99 17.82 -4.21 9.19
N SER A 100 16.62 -3.63 9.16
CA SER A 100 15.63 -3.95 10.19
C SER A 100 14.73 -5.12 9.78
N SER A 101 14.82 -6.21 10.56
CA SER A 101 13.88 -7.33 10.46
C SER A 101 12.46 -6.82 10.60
N THR A 102 11.54 -7.28 9.73
CA THR A 102 10.11 -6.98 9.83
C THR A 102 9.57 -7.29 11.24
N ASP A 103 10.08 -8.32 11.90
CA ASP A 103 9.66 -8.68 13.26
C ASP A 103 10.04 -7.60 14.29
N LEU A 104 11.24 -7.02 14.19
CA LEU A 104 11.70 -5.97 15.10
C LEU A 104 10.88 -4.69 14.95
N GLU A 105 10.52 -4.32 13.72
CA GLU A 105 9.67 -3.16 13.48
C GLU A 105 8.25 -3.38 14.02
N VAL A 106 7.69 -4.59 13.85
CA VAL A 106 6.37 -4.94 14.40
C VAL A 106 6.39 -4.83 15.92
N GLU A 107 7.42 -5.34 16.60
CA GLU A 107 7.56 -5.19 18.05
C GLU A 107 7.66 -3.73 18.47
N SER A 108 8.45 -2.92 17.76
CA SER A 108 8.63 -1.50 18.09
C SER A 108 7.32 -0.72 17.96
N VAL A 109 6.58 -0.90 16.87
CA VAL A 109 5.28 -0.24 16.68
C VAL A 109 4.26 -0.74 17.71
N PHE A 110 4.23 -2.05 17.97
CA PHE A 110 3.33 -2.63 18.96
C PHE A 110 3.63 -2.11 20.38
N PHE A 111 4.90 -2.01 20.76
CA PHE A 111 5.32 -1.45 22.04
C PHE A 111 4.82 -0.01 22.21
N ASN A 112 5.00 0.84 21.18
CA ASN A 112 4.50 2.20 21.21
C ASN A 112 2.98 2.28 21.36
N ILE A 113 2.23 1.40 20.69
CA ILE A 113 0.77 1.34 20.84
C ILE A 113 0.39 0.96 22.27
N LYS A 114 1.03 -0.06 22.84
CA LYS A 114 0.78 -0.52 24.22
C LYS A 114 0.98 0.60 25.24
N GLU A 115 2.07 1.35 25.14
CA GLU A 115 2.36 2.48 26.03
C GLU A 115 1.29 3.58 25.93
N ASN A 116 0.85 3.91 24.72
CA ASN A 116 -0.16 4.95 24.49
C ASN A 116 -1.58 4.53 24.88
N VAL A 117 -1.93 3.25 24.77
CA VAL A 117 -3.22 2.74 25.25
C VAL A 117 -3.24 2.79 26.79
N ASN A 118 -2.18 2.32 27.44
CA ASN A 118 -2.09 2.30 28.90
C ASN A 118 -2.16 3.71 29.52
N SER A 119 -1.51 4.70 28.91
CA SER A 119 -1.54 6.09 29.41
C SER A 119 -2.94 6.70 29.37
N ARG A 120 -3.72 6.46 28.31
CA ARG A 120 -5.10 6.96 28.18
C ARG A 120 -6.06 6.33 29.19
N TYR A 121 -5.89 5.04 29.50
CA TYR A 121 -6.70 4.39 30.54
C TYR A 121 -6.45 4.99 31.92
N LEU A 122 -5.19 5.27 32.26
CA LEU A 122 -4.83 5.91 33.52
C LEU A 122 -5.44 7.32 33.62
N GLU A 123 -5.35 8.15 32.58
CA GLU A 123 -5.96 9.49 32.59
C GLU A 123 -7.48 9.46 32.77
N SER A 124 -8.17 8.47 32.18
CA SER A 124 -9.63 8.31 32.32
C SER A 124 -10.10 7.77 33.67
N SER A 125 -9.21 7.20 34.47
CA SER A 125 -9.53 6.65 35.80
C SER A 125 -9.18 7.60 36.96
N PHE A 126 -8.65 8.78 36.64
CA PHE A 126 -8.41 9.89 37.58
C PHE A 126 -9.37 11.08 37.38
N GLN A 127 -10.44 10.92 36.58
CA GLN A 127 -11.58 11.86 36.47
C GLN A 127 -12.84 11.24 37.08
#